data_AF-A0A5F1ZVQ8-F1
#
_entry.id   AF-A0A5F1ZVQ8-F1
#
_cell.length_a   1.000
_cell.length_b   1.000
_cell.length_c   1.000
_cell.angle_alpha   90.00
_cell.angle_beta   90.00
_cell.angle_gamma   90.00
#
_symmetry.space_group_name_H-M   'P 1'
#
loop_
_entity.id
_entity.type
_entity.pdbx_description
1 polymer ?
#
loop_
_entity_poly.entity_id
_entity_poly.type
_entity_poly.pdbx_seq_one_letter_code
_entity_poly.pdbx_strand_id
1 'polypeptide(L)'
;MDSIFVFYKNLRYKSHANSPAWSLGAFRFGFGILLFVTATRYLYYGWVRKYFLEPSFHFKYYGFSWVPVLPAWLLYPIFIILCISAIGISLGVLYRTCIAIYLIGFLYFNLLDVSTYLNHYYLITLLLFLLFWIPADRCFSLQHFLDAYRNGRWSIPRVPNWSLWILKFQIGCVYFFGGLAKLVPDWLFQAQPLRIWLVRNTDFPVLGGFFTYPIAGYVFSYAGLFFDLFVPFFLLKPKFRPWAYGAVLIFHLLTWRLFPIGMFPWIMIFSALLFFSPSWPLQARRFLKKRGLFPYGEFRNLLKTIWLKFPVTLRFLLAEYFFKLLHILEKPNAWGRRSESAISAFTSKFALRFGTWALGIYVFLQIFLPLRHFLYPGNHLWTEQGFRFAWHIMLIQKNGIASFRVTNLRTGETQYVLPESYLTELQKTMMSTQPDLILQFAHFLGEKEKSRTGDEISVNADVRVSLNGKKSRVFIDPNRDLMKVKDDFSYKDWVLTDSK
;
A
#
# COMPACT_ATOMS: atom_id res chain seq x y z
N MET A 1 19.00 32.34 -19.29
CA MET A 1 19.18 30.89 -19.51
C MET A 1 20.25 30.29 -18.58
N ASP A 2 21.31 31.03 -18.23
CA ASP A 2 22.41 30.51 -17.41
C ASP A 2 22.05 30.19 -15.95
N SER A 3 21.12 30.93 -15.34
CA SER A 3 20.66 30.68 -13.96
C SER A 3 19.92 29.34 -13.82
N ILE A 4 19.10 28.98 -14.83
CA ILE A 4 18.39 27.71 -14.89
C ILE A 4 19.39 26.57 -15.10
N PHE A 5 20.37 26.73 -16.00
CA PHE A 5 21.39 25.72 -16.26
C PHE A 5 22.28 25.45 -15.03
N VAL A 6 22.69 26.50 -14.32
CA VAL A 6 23.46 26.39 -13.06
C VAL A 6 22.62 25.75 -11.94
N PHE A 7 21.33 26.08 -11.84
CA PHE A 7 20.41 25.43 -10.91
C PHE A 7 20.27 23.91 -11.19
N TYR A 8 20.06 23.53 -12.45
CA TYR A 8 20.03 22.12 -12.86
C TYR A 8 21.35 21.40 -12.58
N LYS A 9 22.50 22.03 -12.85
CA LYS A 9 23.83 21.46 -12.57
C LYS A 9 24.06 21.24 -11.07
N ASN A 10 23.63 22.17 -10.23
CA ASN A 10 23.74 22.06 -8.77
C ASN A 10 22.79 21.00 -8.16
N LEU A 11 21.55 20.90 -8.66
CA LEU A 11 20.62 19.82 -8.29
C LEU A 11 21.17 18.46 -8.70
N ARG A 12 21.71 18.36 -9.92
CA ARG A 12 22.35 17.15 -10.42
C ARG A 12 23.55 16.76 -9.57
N TYR A 13 24.43 17.70 -9.23
CA TYR A 13 25.58 17.44 -8.34
C TYR A 13 25.17 16.95 -6.95
N LYS A 14 24.20 17.61 -6.29
CA LYS A 14 23.69 17.18 -4.96
C LYS A 14 22.96 15.83 -5.00
N SER A 15 22.33 15.50 -6.13
CA SER A 15 21.67 14.19 -6.34
C SER A 15 22.65 13.04 -6.57
N HIS A 16 23.83 13.33 -7.14
CA HIS A 16 24.94 12.39 -7.34
C HIS A 16 25.87 12.26 -6.12
N ALA A 17 25.75 13.14 -5.13
CA ALA A 17 26.39 12.92 -3.83
C ALA A 17 25.90 11.59 -3.22
N ASN A 18 26.80 10.95 -2.47
CA ASN A 18 26.60 9.59 -2.00
C ASN A 18 26.42 9.54 -0.48
N SER A 19 25.47 8.72 -0.03
CA SER A 19 25.24 8.40 1.39
C SER A 19 25.61 6.95 1.70
N PRO A 20 25.96 6.63 2.96
CA PRO A 20 26.03 5.23 3.42
C PRO A 20 24.72 4.48 3.14
N ALA A 21 24.82 3.26 2.62
CA ALA A 21 23.66 2.45 2.22
C ALA A 21 22.96 1.73 3.40
N TRP A 22 23.42 1.94 4.63
CA TRP A 22 22.97 1.18 5.80
C TRP A 22 21.48 1.35 6.08
N SER A 23 20.96 2.57 6.11
CA SER A 23 19.52 2.83 6.30
C SER A 23 18.68 2.23 5.18
N LEU A 24 19.17 2.28 3.93
CA LEU A 24 18.45 1.74 2.77
C LEU A 24 18.42 0.21 2.81
N GLY A 25 19.55 -0.42 3.13
CA GLY A 25 19.64 -1.88 3.29
C GLY A 25 18.77 -2.37 4.44
N ALA A 26 18.74 -1.65 5.56
CA ALA A 26 17.85 -1.95 6.68
C ALA A 26 16.37 -1.85 6.26
N PHE A 27 16.00 -0.78 5.56
CA PHE A 27 14.66 -0.62 5.01
C PHE A 27 14.29 -1.78 4.06
N ARG A 28 15.14 -2.13 3.10
CA ARG A 28 14.88 -3.29 2.22
C ARG A 28 14.69 -4.58 3.00
N PHE A 29 15.56 -4.86 3.99
CA PHE A 29 15.48 -6.06 4.81
C PHE A 29 14.13 -6.16 5.52
N GLY A 30 13.75 -5.15 6.31
CA GLY A 30 12.47 -5.21 7.03
C GLY A 30 11.25 -5.07 6.12
N PHE A 31 11.33 -4.33 5.02
CA PHE A 31 10.24 -4.27 4.04
C PHE A 31 10.00 -5.64 3.41
N GLY A 32 11.04 -6.39 3.06
CA GLY A 32 10.92 -7.78 2.61
C GLY A 32 10.20 -8.69 3.63
N ILE A 33 10.49 -8.53 4.92
CA ILE A 33 9.75 -9.25 5.99
C ILE A 33 8.26 -8.86 6.00
N LEU A 34 7.95 -7.56 5.90
CA LEU A 34 6.56 -7.09 5.86
C LEU A 34 5.82 -7.61 4.61
N LEU A 35 6.50 -7.72 3.46
CA LEU A 35 5.96 -8.33 2.23
C LEU A 35 5.69 -9.82 2.41
N PHE A 36 6.56 -10.54 3.10
CA PHE A 36 6.36 -11.96 3.42
C PHE A 36 5.12 -12.16 4.29
N VAL A 37 4.99 -11.35 5.35
CA VAL A 37 3.80 -11.35 6.22
C VAL A 37 2.55 -11.02 5.40
N THR A 38 2.61 -10.01 4.53
CA THR A 38 1.48 -9.62 3.67
C THR A 38 1.00 -10.78 2.80
N ALA A 39 1.90 -11.44 2.06
CA ALA A 39 1.54 -12.56 1.20
C ALA A 39 1.07 -13.79 1.99
N THR A 40 1.71 -14.08 3.13
CA THR A 40 1.35 -15.23 3.98
C THR A 40 -0.03 -15.04 4.62
N ARG A 41 -0.44 -13.82 4.97
CA ARG A 41 -1.78 -13.53 5.49
C ARG A 41 -2.88 -13.90 4.49
N TYR A 42 -2.65 -13.72 3.19
CA TYR A 42 -3.63 -14.14 2.17
C TYR A 42 -3.86 -15.65 2.18
N LEU A 43 -2.80 -16.43 2.36
CA LEU A 43 -2.87 -17.88 2.48
C LEU A 43 -3.50 -18.30 3.82
N TYR A 44 -3.00 -17.75 4.92
CA TYR A 44 -3.41 -18.12 6.28
C TYR A 44 -4.89 -17.81 6.57
N TYR A 45 -5.39 -16.65 6.14
CA TYR A 45 -6.79 -16.26 6.36
C TYR A 45 -7.75 -16.74 5.26
N GLY A 46 -7.28 -17.54 4.30
CA GLY A 46 -8.12 -18.04 3.20
C GLY A 46 -8.61 -16.95 2.24
N TRP A 47 -7.96 -15.79 2.23
CA TRP A 47 -8.38 -14.63 1.43
C TRP A 47 -8.26 -14.83 -0.07
N VAL A 48 -7.35 -15.70 -0.52
CA VAL A 48 -7.25 -16.08 -1.94
C VAL A 48 -8.58 -16.64 -2.43
N ARG A 49 -9.15 -17.60 -1.68
CA ARG A 49 -10.45 -18.19 -2.00
C ARG A 49 -11.56 -17.16 -1.85
N LYS A 50 -11.64 -16.52 -0.69
CA LYS A 50 -12.71 -15.58 -0.33
C LYS A 50 -12.85 -14.41 -1.30
N TYR A 51 -11.74 -13.83 -1.75
CA TYR A 51 -11.76 -12.62 -2.56
C TYR A 51 -11.65 -12.86 -4.06
N PHE A 52 -11.11 -14.00 -4.50
CA PHE A 52 -10.87 -14.23 -5.92
C PHE A 52 -11.60 -15.45 -6.48
N LEU A 53 -11.77 -16.54 -5.72
CA LEU A 53 -12.36 -17.78 -6.25
C LEU A 53 -13.85 -17.94 -5.96
N GLU A 54 -14.33 -17.48 -4.81
CA GLU A 54 -15.75 -17.54 -4.43
C GLU A 54 -16.64 -16.54 -5.17
N PRO A 55 -16.22 -15.29 -5.43
CA PRO A 55 -17.05 -14.37 -6.19
C PRO A 55 -17.31 -14.86 -7.61
N SER A 56 -18.57 -14.82 -8.02
CA SER A 56 -19.00 -15.14 -9.40
C SER A 56 -18.79 -14.00 -10.39
N PHE A 57 -18.60 -12.78 -9.87
CA PHE A 57 -18.37 -11.55 -10.59
C PHE A 57 -17.22 -10.80 -9.92
N HIS A 58 -16.40 -10.06 -10.68
CA HIS A 58 -15.31 -9.26 -10.14
C HIS A 58 -15.35 -7.84 -10.70
N PHE A 59 -15.33 -6.85 -9.82
CA PHE A 59 -15.29 -5.45 -10.22
C PHE A 59 -13.91 -5.09 -10.79
N LYS A 60 -13.85 -4.46 -11.95
CA LYS A 60 -12.60 -4.16 -12.65
C LYS A 60 -12.24 -2.68 -12.59
N TYR A 61 -10.94 -2.38 -12.56
CA TYR A 61 -10.50 -1.00 -12.73
C TYR A 61 -10.75 -0.58 -14.18
N TYR A 62 -11.08 0.69 -14.38
CA TYR A 62 -11.17 1.27 -15.71
C TYR A 62 -9.88 1.01 -16.50
N GLY A 63 -10.01 0.46 -17.71
CA GLY A 63 -8.88 0.06 -18.57
C GLY A 63 -8.25 -1.30 -18.25
N PHE A 64 -8.72 -2.02 -17.23
CA PHE A 64 -8.19 -3.33 -16.80
C PHE A 64 -9.26 -4.43 -16.75
N SER A 65 -10.35 -4.30 -17.50
CA SER A 65 -11.40 -5.34 -17.61
C SER A 65 -10.87 -6.65 -18.19
N TRP A 66 -9.78 -6.59 -18.96
CA TRP A 66 -9.11 -7.73 -19.60
C TRP A 66 -8.32 -8.63 -18.63
N VAL A 67 -8.12 -8.21 -17.37
CA VAL A 67 -7.33 -8.99 -16.40
C VAL A 67 -8.20 -10.14 -15.83
N PRO A 68 -7.92 -11.41 -16.18
CA PRO A 68 -8.75 -12.52 -15.76
C PRO A 68 -8.38 -12.97 -14.35
N VAL A 69 -9.32 -13.63 -13.68
CA VAL A 69 -9.00 -14.40 -12.47
C VAL A 69 -8.49 -15.77 -12.87
N LEU A 70 -7.23 -16.07 -12.57
CA LEU A 70 -6.65 -17.39 -12.81
C LEU A 70 -7.28 -18.46 -11.91
N PRO A 71 -7.30 -19.73 -12.34
CA PRO A 71 -7.81 -20.83 -11.53
C PRO A 71 -6.99 -21.05 -10.25
N ALA A 72 -7.60 -21.72 -9.27
CA ALA A 72 -7.03 -21.94 -7.94
C ALA A 72 -5.61 -22.54 -7.97
N TRP A 73 -5.39 -23.55 -8.83
CA TRP A 73 -4.11 -24.24 -8.96
C TRP A 73 -2.97 -23.34 -9.47
N LEU A 74 -3.28 -22.17 -10.04
CA LEU A 74 -2.30 -21.13 -10.37
C LEU A 74 -2.19 -20.06 -9.28
N LEU A 75 -3.32 -19.58 -8.72
CA LEU A 75 -3.29 -18.50 -7.72
C LEU A 75 -2.49 -18.87 -6.47
N TYR A 76 -2.69 -20.07 -5.91
CA TYR A 76 -1.99 -20.49 -4.69
C TYR A 76 -0.46 -20.56 -4.88
N PRO A 77 0.06 -21.22 -5.94
CA PRO A 77 1.50 -21.16 -6.23
C PRO A 77 2.05 -19.76 -6.44
N ILE A 78 1.32 -18.84 -7.06
CA ILE A 78 1.78 -17.45 -7.21
C ILE A 78 1.99 -16.80 -5.84
N PHE A 79 1.08 -16.99 -4.87
CA PHE A 79 1.29 -16.48 -3.51
C PHE A 79 2.50 -17.11 -2.81
N ILE A 80 2.77 -18.40 -3.04
CA ILE A 80 3.99 -19.05 -2.54
C ILE A 80 5.24 -18.42 -3.18
N ILE A 81 5.21 -18.15 -4.48
CA ILE A 81 6.29 -17.46 -5.20
C ILE A 81 6.48 -16.03 -4.66
N LEU A 82 5.41 -15.32 -4.31
CA LEU A 82 5.50 -14.02 -3.63
C LEU A 82 6.18 -14.13 -2.26
N CYS A 83 5.85 -15.14 -1.46
CA CYS A 83 6.51 -15.39 -0.18
C CYS A 83 8.02 -15.64 -0.36
N ILE A 84 8.41 -16.49 -1.31
CA ILE A 84 9.83 -16.76 -1.61
C ILE A 84 10.53 -15.49 -2.11
N SER A 85 9.88 -14.73 -2.98
CA SER A 85 10.42 -13.47 -3.52
C SER A 85 10.59 -12.43 -2.42
N ALA A 86 9.67 -12.35 -1.44
CA ALA A 86 9.80 -11.46 -0.30
C ALA A 86 11.02 -11.79 0.58
N ILE A 87 11.33 -13.08 0.76
CA ILE A 87 12.55 -13.52 1.44
C ILE A 87 13.78 -13.12 0.61
N GLY A 88 13.77 -13.34 -0.71
CA GLY A 88 14.83 -12.90 -1.61
C GLY A 88 15.08 -11.38 -1.54
N ILE A 89 14.01 -10.58 -1.55
CA ILE A 89 14.05 -9.13 -1.33
C ILE A 89 14.66 -8.81 0.03
N SER A 90 14.22 -9.49 1.10
CA SER A 90 14.70 -9.30 2.48
C SER A 90 16.17 -9.68 2.66
N LEU A 91 16.68 -10.68 1.93
CA LEU A 91 18.07 -11.11 2.02
C LEU A 91 18.96 -10.45 0.95
N GLY A 92 18.39 -9.72 -0.01
CA GLY A 92 19.13 -9.17 -1.14
C GLY A 92 19.68 -10.24 -2.09
N VAL A 93 19.06 -11.42 -2.13
CA VAL A 93 19.41 -12.52 -3.05
C VAL A 93 18.54 -12.40 -4.28
N LEU A 94 19.15 -12.32 -5.48
CA LEU A 94 18.45 -12.03 -6.74
C LEU A 94 17.52 -10.82 -6.62
N TYR A 95 18.01 -9.76 -5.97
CA TYR A 95 17.22 -8.66 -5.45
C TYR A 95 16.26 -8.04 -6.47
N ARG A 96 16.76 -7.64 -7.65
CA ARG A 96 15.90 -6.99 -8.66
C ARG A 96 14.93 -7.97 -9.29
N THR A 97 15.36 -9.22 -9.48
CA THR A 97 14.51 -10.30 -9.99
C THR A 97 13.35 -10.57 -9.02
N CYS A 98 13.62 -10.71 -7.72
CA CYS A 98 12.61 -10.91 -6.70
C CYS A 98 11.68 -9.71 -6.57
N ILE A 99 12.18 -8.47 -6.68
CA ILE A 99 11.31 -7.28 -6.77
C ILE A 99 10.38 -7.37 -7.97
N ALA A 100 10.90 -7.68 -9.17
CA ALA A 100 10.09 -7.74 -10.38
C ALA A 100 8.98 -8.79 -10.26
N ILE A 101 9.31 -9.99 -9.78
CA ILE A 101 8.33 -11.07 -9.54
C ILE A 101 7.28 -10.59 -8.53
N TYR A 102 7.72 -10.02 -7.41
CA TYR A 102 6.78 -9.57 -6.38
C TYR A 102 5.89 -8.44 -6.89
N LEU A 103 6.45 -7.44 -7.56
CA LEU A 103 5.73 -6.30 -8.11
C LEU A 103 4.67 -6.75 -9.13
N ILE A 104 5.03 -7.62 -10.08
CA ILE A 104 4.10 -8.10 -11.10
C ILE A 104 2.98 -8.91 -10.47
N GLY A 105 3.31 -9.88 -9.62
CA GLY A 105 2.29 -10.71 -8.97
C GLY A 105 1.39 -9.89 -8.05
N PHE A 106 1.96 -8.99 -7.25
CA PHE A 106 1.20 -8.13 -6.35
C PHE A 106 0.31 -7.14 -7.11
N LEU A 107 0.80 -6.55 -8.21
CA LEU A 107 -0.02 -5.69 -9.09
C LEU A 107 -1.17 -6.48 -9.70
N TYR A 108 -0.91 -7.68 -10.23
CA TYR A 108 -1.95 -8.55 -10.77
C TYR A 108 -3.08 -8.80 -9.76
N PHE A 109 -2.76 -9.20 -8.52
CA PHE A 109 -3.79 -9.43 -7.50
C PHE A 109 -4.58 -8.17 -7.13
N ASN A 110 -3.92 -7.01 -7.07
CA ASN A 110 -4.60 -5.75 -6.78
C ASN A 110 -5.49 -5.28 -7.94
N LEU A 111 -5.30 -5.81 -9.15
CA LEU A 111 -6.13 -5.53 -10.33
C LEU A 111 -7.30 -6.51 -10.50
N LEU A 112 -7.35 -7.59 -9.73
CA LEU A 112 -8.39 -8.63 -9.90
C LEU A 112 -9.78 -8.13 -9.52
N ASP A 113 -9.90 -7.42 -8.40
CA ASP A 113 -11.17 -6.90 -7.89
C ASP A 113 -11.01 -5.56 -7.16
N VAL A 114 -11.67 -4.51 -7.66
CA VAL A 114 -11.66 -3.15 -7.09
C VAL A 114 -12.22 -3.09 -5.67
N SER A 115 -13.16 -3.98 -5.31
CA SER A 115 -13.74 -4.03 -3.96
C SER A 115 -12.71 -4.37 -2.88
N THR A 116 -11.54 -4.87 -3.27
CA THR A 116 -10.42 -5.18 -2.37
C THR A 116 -9.36 -4.07 -2.27
N TYR A 117 -9.60 -2.91 -2.90
CA TYR A 117 -8.66 -1.79 -2.93
C TYR A 117 -8.29 -1.30 -1.53
N LEU A 118 -6.99 -1.14 -1.28
CA LEU A 118 -6.44 -0.55 -0.05
C LEU A 118 -5.29 0.40 -0.38
N ASN A 119 -5.30 1.60 0.21
CA ASN A 119 -4.23 2.61 0.00
C ASN A 119 -2.82 2.08 0.33
N HIS A 120 -2.69 1.19 1.32
CA HIS A 120 -1.38 0.67 1.70
C HIS A 120 -0.85 -0.40 0.74
N TYR A 121 -1.72 -1.09 0.00
CA TYR A 121 -1.28 -1.96 -1.10
C TYR A 121 -0.84 -1.12 -2.30
N TYR A 122 -1.53 -0.01 -2.58
CA TYR A 122 -1.02 0.97 -3.54
C TYR A 122 0.38 1.49 -3.15
N LEU A 123 0.59 1.83 -1.87
CA LEU A 123 1.92 2.22 -1.37
C LEU A 123 2.97 1.11 -1.56
N ILE A 124 2.65 -0.14 -1.23
CA ILE A 124 3.56 -1.27 -1.45
C ILE A 124 3.99 -1.35 -2.91
N THR A 125 3.05 -1.26 -3.85
CA THR A 125 3.33 -1.28 -5.30
C THR A 125 4.27 -0.15 -5.70
N LEU A 126 4.05 1.07 -5.19
CA LEU A 126 4.94 2.21 -5.46
C LEU A 126 6.34 2.02 -4.86
N LEU A 127 6.45 1.51 -3.65
CA LEU A 127 7.74 1.25 -2.99
C LEU A 127 8.51 0.15 -3.71
N LEU A 128 7.85 -0.93 -4.13
CA LEU A 128 8.44 -1.98 -4.96
C LEU A 128 8.93 -1.42 -6.30
N PHE A 129 8.11 -0.60 -6.95
CA PHE A 129 8.49 0.09 -8.19
C PHE A 129 9.74 0.96 -7.99
N LEU A 130 9.80 1.77 -6.93
CA LEU A 130 10.99 2.58 -6.64
C LEU A 130 12.21 1.72 -6.31
N LEU A 131 12.05 0.69 -5.48
CA LEU A 131 13.11 -0.23 -5.10
C LEU A 131 13.66 -1.00 -6.32
N PHE A 132 12.84 -1.27 -7.33
CA PHE A 132 13.30 -1.89 -8.58
C PHE A 132 14.41 -1.09 -9.28
N TRP A 133 14.47 0.22 -9.10
CA TRP A 133 15.52 1.10 -9.65
C TRP A 133 16.66 1.36 -8.67
N ILE A 134 16.38 1.29 -7.38
CA ILE A 134 17.32 1.62 -6.30
C ILE A 134 18.23 0.42 -5.96
N PRO A 135 19.58 0.58 -5.84
CA PRO A 135 20.49 -0.49 -5.45
C PRO A 135 20.50 -0.72 -3.93
N ALA A 136 19.38 -1.21 -3.36
CA ALA A 136 19.21 -1.42 -1.91
C ALA A 136 19.85 -2.72 -1.37
N ASP A 137 20.32 -3.58 -2.27
CA ASP A 137 21.01 -4.85 -2.00
C ASP A 137 22.49 -4.67 -1.60
N ARG A 138 23.06 -3.46 -1.79
CA ARG A 138 24.46 -3.17 -1.44
C ARG A 138 24.78 -3.34 0.05
N CYS A 139 23.77 -3.25 0.93
CA CYS A 139 23.94 -3.35 2.39
C CYS A 139 22.84 -4.22 3.01
N PHE A 140 23.15 -4.82 4.16
CA PHE A 140 22.28 -5.79 4.86
C PHE A 140 21.79 -6.97 3.99
N SER A 141 22.46 -7.23 2.87
CA SER A 141 22.24 -8.44 2.08
C SER A 141 23.01 -9.61 2.65
N LEU A 142 22.64 -10.82 2.24
CA LEU A 142 23.34 -12.05 2.59
C LEU A 142 24.81 -11.97 2.20
N GLN A 143 25.11 -11.48 0.99
CA GLN A 143 26.49 -11.31 0.53
C GLN A 143 27.27 -10.34 1.43
N HIS A 144 26.69 -9.18 1.75
CA HIS A 144 27.34 -8.20 2.64
C HIS A 144 27.61 -8.79 4.03
N PHE A 145 26.70 -9.61 4.56
CA PHE A 145 26.89 -10.33 5.82
C PHE A 145 28.02 -11.37 5.71
N LEU A 146 28.04 -12.18 4.65
CA LEU A 146 29.09 -13.19 4.43
C LEU A 146 30.47 -12.57 4.25
N ASP A 147 30.57 -11.47 3.50
CA ASP A 147 31.82 -10.73 3.34
C ASP A 147 32.31 -10.17 4.68
N ALA A 148 31.40 -9.65 5.51
CA ALA A 148 31.75 -9.16 6.83
C ALA A 148 32.21 -10.30 7.77
N TYR A 149 31.57 -11.47 7.67
CA TYR A 149 31.95 -12.67 8.42
C TYR A 149 33.32 -13.20 8.01
N ARG A 150 33.59 -13.28 6.70
CA ARG A 150 34.86 -13.78 6.14
C ARG A 150 36.03 -12.84 6.43
N ASN A 151 35.82 -11.54 6.26
CA ASN A 151 36.87 -10.54 6.40
C ASN A 151 37.01 -9.99 7.82
N GLY A 152 36.12 -10.36 8.75
CA GLY A 152 36.10 -9.87 10.13
C GLY A 152 35.75 -8.38 10.28
N ARG A 153 35.37 -7.70 9.20
CA ARG A 153 35.05 -6.25 9.17
C ARG A 153 33.90 -5.95 8.25
N TRP A 154 33.08 -4.98 8.64
CA TRP A 154 31.94 -4.52 7.85
C TRP A 154 32.36 -3.43 6.87
N SER A 155 31.98 -3.56 5.61
CA SER A 155 32.18 -2.49 4.62
C SER A 155 31.13 -1.38 4.79
N ILE A 156 31.40 -0.19 4.23
CA ILE A 156 30.48 0.94 4.28
C ILE A 156 30.09 1.30 2.83
N PRO A 157 29.27 0.46 2.18
CA PRO A 157 28.82 0.69 0.82
C PRO A 157 28.05 2.00 0.73
N ARG A 158 28.16 2.66 -0.43
CA ARG A 158 27.52 3.95 -0.70
C ARG A 158 26.48 3.84 -1.80
N VAL A 159 25.45 4.69 -1.72
CA VAL A 159 24.38 4.83 -2.71
C VAL A 159 24.12 6.31 -3.02
N PRO A 160 23.63 6.64 -4.22
CA PRO A 160 23.22 7.99 -4.56
C PRO A 160 22.16 8.52 -3.60
N ASN A 161 22.24 9.81 -3.24
CA ASN A 161 21.31 10.42 -2.29
C ASN A 161 19.85 10.40 -2.76
N TRP A 162 19.61 10.47 -4.08
CA TRP A 162 18.26 10.44 -4.63
C TRP A 162 17.50 9.18 -4.21
N SER A 163 18.19 8.05 -4.01
CA SER A 163 17.58 6.78 -3.60
C SER A 163 16.89 6.87 -2.24
N LEU A 164 17.47 7.62 -1.29
CA LEU A 164 16.83 7.85 0.01
C LEU A 164 15.77 8.95 -0.07
N TRP A 165 16.04 10.02 -0.83
CA TRP A 165 15.10 11.15 -0.93
C TRP A 165 13.80 10.79 -1.62
N ILE A 166 13.82 9.95 -2.67
CA ILE A 166 12.59 9.55 -3.36
C ILE A 166 11.70 8.67 -2.47
N LEU A 167 12.29 7.80 -1.66
CA LEU A 167 11.53 7.01 -0.69
C LEU A 167 10.96 7.91 0.43
N LYS A 168 11.74 8.86 0.95
CA LYS A 168 11.24 9.86 1.92
C LYS A 168 10.11 10.69 1.34
N PHE A 169 10.23 11.12 0.09
CA PHE A 169 9.20 11.84 -0.64
C PHE A 169 7.93 11.00 -0.71
N GLN A 170 8.01 9.74 -1.16
CA GLN A 170 6.83 8.89 -1.27
C GLN A 170 6.12 8.68 0.07
N ILE A 171 6.87 8.42 1.14
CA ILE A 171 6.29 8.29 2.49
C ILE A 171 5.71 9.63 2.97
N GLY A 172 6.37 10.73 2.63
CA GLY A 172 5.89 12.09 2.91
C GLY A 172 4.58 12.41 2.20
N CYS A 173 4.40 11.98 0.94
CA CYS A 173 3.16 12.14 0.20
C CYS A 173 1.98 11.48 0.90
N VAL A 174 2.16 10.27 1.42
CA VAL A 174 1.09 9.54 2.14
C VAL A 174 0.59 10.35 3.34
N TYR A 175 1.52 10.86 4.17
CA TYR A 175 1.15 11.69 5.32
C TYR A 175 0.55 13.02 4.87
N PHE A 176 1.26 13.78 4.04
CA PHE A 176 0.88 15.14 3.67
C PHE A 176 -0.50 15.17 2.97
N PHE A 177 -0.73 14.32 1.98
CA PHE A 177 -2.02 14.27 1.30
C PHE A 177 -3.11 13.61 2.15
N GLY A 178 -2.76 12.68 3.03
CA GLY A 178 -3.69 12.17 4.05
C GLY A 178 -4.16 13.25 5.03
N GLY A 179 -3.30 14.22 5.35
CA GLY A 179 -3.61 15.40 6.15
C GLY A 179 -4.38 16.45 5.37
N LEU A 180 -3.99 16.71 4.11
CA LEU A 180 -4.68 17.65 3.24
C LEU A 180 -6.14 17.23 3.01
N ALA A 181 -6.38 15.94 2.82
CA ALA A 181 -7.72 15.39 2.63
C ALA A 181 -8.61 15.49 3.89
N LYS A 182 -8.03 15.78 5.06
CA LYS A 182 -8.75 16.06 6.31
C LYS A 182 -9.20 17.52 6.43
N LEU A 183 -8.83 18.40 5.49
CA LEU A 183 -9.32 19.79 5.44
C LEU A 183 -10.71 19.86 4.79
N VAL A 184 -11.67 19.19 5.42
CA VAL A 184 -13.06 19.06 4.95
C VAL A 184 -14.03 19.35 6.11
N PRO A 185 -15.24 19.89 5.84
CA PRO A 185 -16.16 20.30 6.90
C PRO A 185 -16.51 19.18 7.89
N ASP A 186 -16.70 17.96 7.39
CA ASP A 186 -17.04 16.79 8.23
C ASP A 186 -15.95 16.48 9.25
N TRP A 187 -14.68 16.62 8.88
CA TRP A 187 -13.54 16.36 9.75
C TRP A 187 -13.33 17.52 10.75
N LEU A 188 -13.33 18.77 10.25
CA LEU A 188 -12.98 19.95 11.03
C LEU A 188 -14.08 20.37 12.02
N PHE A 189 -15.33 20.38 11.57
CA PHE A 189 -16.43 20.97 12.33
C PHE A 189 -17.37 19.94 12.94
N GLN A 190 -17.40 18.72 12.40
CA GLN A 190 -18.25 17.64 12.94
C GLN A 190 -17.45 16.54 13.63
N ALA A 191 -16.12 16.55 13.52
CA ALA A 191 -15.24 15.48 13.99
C ALA A 191 -15.66 14.08 13.50
N GLN A 192 -16.24 14.01 12.31
CA GLN A 192 -16.67 12.77 11.68
C GLN A 192 -15.64 12.28 10.66
N PRO A 193 -15.52 10.95 10.49
CA PRO A 193 -16.28 9.88 11.17
C PRO A 193 -15.72 9.46 12.55
N LEU A 194 -14.64 10.11 13.03
CA LEU A 194 -13.94 9.72 14.26
C LEU A 194 -14.87 9.64 15.48
N ARG A 195 -15.78 10.59 15.65
CA ARG A 195 -16.72 10.57 16.77
C ARG A 195 -17.58 9.31 16.78
N ILE A 196 -18.07 8.85 15.62
CA ILE A 196 -18.83 7.58 15.54
C ILE A 196 -17.93 6.39 15.89
N TRP A 197 -16.69 6.38 15.43
CA TRP A 197 -15.80 5.24 15.66
C TRP A 197 -15.28 5.14 17.09
N LEU A 198 -14.96 6.26 17.73
CA LEU A 198 -14.43 6.26 19.10
C LEU A 198 -15.47 5.78 20.11
N VAL A 199 -16.74 6.19 19.96
CA VAL A 199 -17.85 5.74 20.83
C VAL A 199 -18.09 4.23 20.76
N ARG A 200 -17.66 3.55 19.69
CA ARG A 200 -17.72 2.08 19.58
C ARG A 200 -16.57 1.36 20.28
N ASN A 201 -15.60 2.10 20.81
CA ASN A 201 -14.37 1.58 21.41
C ASN A 201 -14.24 1.99 22.90
N THR A 202 -15.35 2.09 23.63
CA THR A 202 -15.36 2.54 25.04
C THR A 202 -14.68 1.57 26.00
N ASP A 203 -14.41 0.33 25.57
CA ASP A 203 -13.65 -0.67 26.34
C ASP A 203 -12.12 -0.52 26.14
N PHE A 204 -11.67 0.54 25.46
CA PHE A 204 -10.25 0.76 25.21
C PHE A 204 -9.48 1.02 26.52
N PRO A 205 -8.33 0.35 26.78
CA PRO A 205 -7.58 0.55 28.01
C PRO A 205 -7.19 2.02 28.23
N VAL A 206 -7.43 2.54 29.43
CA VAL A 206 -7.12 3.92 29.86
C VAL A 206 -7.98 5.01 29.18
N LEU A 207 -8.17 4.96 27.86
CA LEU A 207 -8.86 6.02 27.10
C LEU A 207 -10.34 5.75 26.84
N GLY A 208 -10.84 4.54 27.11
CA GLY A 208 -12.20 4.13 26.77
C GLY A 208 -13.28 5.05 27.38
N GLY A 209 -13.12 5.44 28.64
CA GLY A 209 -14.01 6.42 29.28
C GLY A 209 -13.98 7.80 28.61
N PHE A 210 -12.81 8.25 28.12
CA PHE A 210 -12.69 9.52 27.40
C PHE A 210 -13.45 9.50 26.07
N PHE A 211 -13.49 8.36 25.38
CA PHE A 211 -14.17 8.24 24.08
C PHE A 211 -15.69 8.43 24.14
N THR A 212 -16.30 8.33 25.32
CA THR A 212 -17.73 8.61 25.51
C THR A 212 -18.06 10.10 25.33
N TYR A 213 -17.09 10.99 25.57
CA TYR A 213 -17.31 12.43 25.50
C TYR A 213 -17.18 12.94 24.04
N PRO A 214 -18.11 13.80 23.56
CA PRO A 214 -18.04 14.36 22.21
C PRO A 214 -16.72 15.06 21.87
N ILE A 215 -16.08 15.69 22.87
CA ILE A 215 -14.79 16.38 22.72
C ILE A 215 -13.66 15.45 22.28
N ALA A 216 -13.72 14.15 22.61
CA ALA A 216 -12.72 13.18 22.19
C ALA A 216 -12.64 13.08 20.67
N GLY A 217 -13.77 13.12 19.96
CA GLY A 217 -13.81 13.16 18.51
C GLY A 217 -13.00 14.33 17.94
N TYR A 218 -13.20 15.53 18.48
CA TYR A 218 -12.48 16.73 18.04
C TYR A 218 -10.98 16.65 18.35
N VAL A 219 -10.60 16.21 19.56
CA VAL A 219 -9.19 16.04 19.93
C VAL A 219 -8.48 15.10 18.96
N PHE A 220 -9.07 13.94 18.68
CA PHE A 220 -8.48 12.97 17.74
C PHE A 220 -8.53 13.45 16.29
N SER A 221 -9.55 14.21 15.90
CA SER A 221 -9.67 14.81 14.57
C SER A 221 -8.54 15.80 14.30
N TYR A 222 -8.36 16.79 15.18
CA TYR A 222 -7.29 17.77 15.04
C TYR A 222 -5.91 17.15 15.24
N ALA A 223 -5.75 16.21 16.18
CA ALA A 223 -4.49 15.50 16.36
C ALA A 223 -4.10 14.71 15.09
N GLY A 224 -5.04 13.99 14.47
CA GLY A 224 -4.80 13.27 13.22
C GLY A 224 -4.48 14.20 12.04
N LEU A 225 -5.20 15.32 11.92
CA LEU A 225 -4.94 16.34 10.90
C LEU A 225 -3.52 16.92 11.02
N PHE A 226 -3.18 17.43 12.21
CA PHE A 226 -1.88 18.07 12.43
C PHE A 226 -0.72 17.07 12.34
N PHE A 227 -0.93 15.86 12.85
CA PHE A 227 0.05 14.79 12.70
C PHE A 227 0.34 14.53 11.22
N ASP A 228 -0.67 14.25 10.40
CA ASP A 228 -0.48 13.92 8.99
C ASP A 228 0.13 15.09 8.19
N LEU A 229 -0.31 16.34 8.43
CA LEU A 229 0.23 17.51 7.73
C LEU A 229 1.70 17.77 8.07
N PHE A 230 2.11 17.59 9.33
CA PHE A 230 3.41 18.11 9.80
C PHE A 230 4.47 17.06 10.12
N VAL A 231 4.09 15.81 10.40
CA VAL A 231 5.04 14.75 10.76
C VAL A 231 6.15 14.53 9.72
N PRO A 232 5.92 14.52 8.38
CA PRO A 232 7.02 14.31 7.44
C PRO A 232 8.05 15.45 7.50
N PHE A 233 7.63 16.69 7.74
CA PHE A 233 8.54 17.83 7.84
C PHE A 233 9.34 17.82 9.15
N PHE A 234 8.73 17.42 10.26
CA PHE A 234 9.45 17.25 11.52
C PHE A 234 10.44 16.08 11.50
N LEU A 235 10.10 14.98 10.82
CA LEU A 235 11.03 13.85 10.62
C LEU A 235 12.27 14.25 9.81
N LEU A 236 12.15 15.20 8.86
CA LEU A 236 13.29 15.70 8.09
C LEU A 236 14.27 16.50 8.95
N LYS A 237 13.80 17.20 10.00
CA LYS A 237 14.63 18.06 10.86
C LYS A 237 15.29 17.24 11.98
N PRO A 238 16.64 17.15 12.05
CA PRO A 238 17.33 16.32 13.05
C PRO A 238 16.93 16.59 14.52
N LYS A 239 16.71 17.86 14.88
CA LYS A 239 16.29 18.29 16.22
C LYS A 239 14.94 17.71 16.64
N PHE A 240 13.99 17.66 15.72
CA PHE A 240 12.60 17.23 16.01
C PHE A 240 12.35 15.76 15.73
N ARG A 241 13.24 15.10 14.98
CA ARG A 241 13.05 13.73 14.51
C ARG A 241 12.73 12.69 15.59
N PRO A 242 13.41 12.62 16.75
CA PRO A 242 13.07 11.63 17.77
C PRO A 242 11.64 11.79 18.31
N TRP A 243 11.21 13.04 18.54
CA TRP A 243 9.86 13.38 18.97
C TRP A 243 8.81 13.06 17.91
N ALA A 244 9.09 13.43 16.65
CA ALA A 244 8.22 13.11 15.52
C ALA A 244 8.09 11.59 15.33
N TYR A 245 9.17 10.83 15.49
CA TYR A 245 9.13 9.37 15.43
C TYR A 245 8.37 8.76 16.61
N GLY A 246 8.49 9.34 17.82
CA GLY A 246 7.63 8.98 18.95
C GLY A 246 6.15 9.17 18.64
N ALA A 247 5.78 10.30 18.02
CA ALA A 247 4.42 10.54 17.55
C ALA A 247 3.98 9.53 16.47
N VAL A 248 4.87 9.14 15.53
CA VAL A 248 4.61 8.08 14.54
C VAL A 248 4.26 6.77 15.23
N LEU A 249 5.04 6.36 16.24
CA LEU A 249 4.76 5.13 16.98
C LEU A 249 3.40 5.18 17.68
N ILE A 250 3.13 6.26 18.43
CA ILE A 250 1.87 6.42 19.16
C ILE A 250 0.68 6.43 18.19
N PHE A 251 0.74 7.25 17.14
CA PHE A 251 -0.35 7.37 16.16
C PHE A 251 -0.66 6.04 15.48
N HIS A 252 0.37 5.32 15.01
CA HIS A 252 0.17 4.06 14.30
C HIS A 252 -0.24 2.90 15.22
N LEU A 253 0.25 2.85 16.46
CA LEU A 253 -0.20 1.85 17.43
C LEU A 253 -1.65 2.10 17.87
N LEU A 254 -2.03 3.36 18.11
CA LEU A 254 -3.41 3.73 18.40
C LEU A 254 -4.33 3.39 17.23
N THR A 255 -3.99 3.79 16.02
CA THR A 255 -4.80 3.49 14.84
C THR A 255 -4.88 1.99 14.55
N TRP A 256 -3.80 1.23 14.74
CA TRP A 256 -3.83 -0.23 14.62
C TRP A 256 -4.79 -0.88 15.62
N ARG A 257 -4.81 -0.40 16.86
CA ARG A 257 -5.64 -0.97 17.93
C ARG A 257 -7.11 -0.55 17.84
N LEU A 258 -7.37 0.68 17.38
CA LEU A 258 -8.72 1.25 17.22
C LEU A 258 -9.39 0.84 15.92
N PHE A 259 -8.60 0.65 14.86
CA PHE A 259 -9.12 0.45 13.51
C PHE A 259 -8.43 -0.75 12.85
N PRO A 260 -9.18 -1.74 12.31
CA PRO A 260 -8.60 -2.92 11.68
C PRO A 260 -8.05 -2.62 10.27
N ILE A 261 -7.03 -1.76 10.17
CA ILE A 261 -6.48 -1.22 8.91
C ILE A 261 -5.30 -2.03 8.32
N GLY A 262 -5.16 -3.28 8.73
CA GLY A 262 -4.21 -4.23 8.12
C GLY A 262 -2.73 -3.91 8.37
N MET A 263 -1.90 -4.01 7.32
CA MET A 263 -0.44 -3.85 7.43
C MET A 263 0.03 -2.39 7.51
N PHE A 264 -0.87 -1.43 7.27
CA PHE A 264 -0.50 -0.02 7.13
C PHE A 264 0.33 0.55 8.31
N PRO A 265 -0.07 0.37 9.59
CA PRO A 265 0.68 0.89 10.73
C PRO A 265 2.14 0.39 10.75
N TRP A 266 2.34 -0.91 10.51
CA TRP A 266 3.65 -1.55 10.53
C TRP A 266 4.55 -1.06 9.38
N ILE A 267 3.98 -0.90 8.19
CA ILE A 267 4.68 -0.35 7.02
C ILE A 267 5.11 1.10 7.30
N MET A 268 4.23 1.93 7.86
CA MET A 268 4.52 3.34 8.09
C MET A 268 5.52 3.57 9.23
N ILE A 269 5.40 2.84 10.35
CA ILE A 269 6.38 2.86 11.45
C ILE A 269 7.76 2.51 10.90
N PHE A 270 7.86 1.40 10.18
CA PHE A 270 9.14 0.93 9.68
C PHE A 270 9.72 1.85 8.61
N SER A 271 8.89 2.37 7.71
CA SER A 271 9.32 3.30 6.65
C SER A 271 9.79 4.65 7.21
N ALA A 272 9.26 5.10 8.35
CA ALA A 272 9.70 6.35 8.99
C ALA A 272 11.18 6.29 9.43
N LEU A 273 11.76 5.10 9.62
CA LEU A 273 13.20 4.94 9.88
C LEU A 273 14.09 5.47 8.74
N LEU A 274 13.57 5.56 7.50
CA LEU A 274 14.29 6.18 6.38
C LEU A 274 14.64 7.65 6.64
N PHE A 275 13.88 8.35 7.48
CA PHE A 275 14.11 9.77 7.80
C PHE A 275 15.31 9.99 8.73
N PHE A 276 15.77 8.96 9.42
CA PHE A 276 16.97 9.02 10.25
C PHE A 276 18.25 9.16 9.41
N SER A 277 19.38 9.33 10.10
CA SER A 277 20.69 9.38 9.47
C SER A 277 20.89 8.13 8.58
N PRO A 278 21.45 8.24 7.36
CA PRO A 278 21.76 7.08 6.53
C PRO A 278 22.63 6.01 7.24
N SER A 279 23.35 6.40 8.29
CA SER A 279 24.19 5.54 9.12
C SER A 279 23.55 5.13 10.46
N TRP A 280 22.26 5.39 10.70
CA TRP A 280 21.61 5.06 11.97
C TRP A 280 21.76 3.58 12.39
N PRO A 281 21.75 2.57 11.48
CA PRO A 281 21.93 1.17 11.91
C PRO A 281 23.33 0.91 12.48
N LEU A 282 24.36 1.60 11.97
CA LEU A 282 25.71 1.54 12.54
C LEU A 282 25.76 2.17 13.93
N GLN A 283 25.05 3.28 14.12
CA GLN A 283 24.97 3.97 15.41
C GLN A 283 24.25 3.10 16.45
N ALA A 284 23.12 2.51 16.07
CA ALA A 284 22.38 1.55 16.90
C ALA A 284 23.26 0.37 17.29
N ARG A 285 23.97 -0.23 16.33
CA ARG A 285 24.93 -1.31 16.63
C ARG A 285 26.02 -0.88 17.62
N ARG A 286 26.64 0.29 17.42
CA ARG A 286 27.67 0.81 18.34
C ARG A 286 27.11 1.03 19.75
N PHE A 287 25.88 1.54 19.85
CA PHE A 287 25.18 1.70 21.13
C PHE A 287 24.96 0.35 21.84
N LEU A 288 24.43 -0.64 21.14
CA LEU A 288 24.19 -1.98 21.69
C LEU A 288 25.50 -2.68 22.11
N LYS A 289 26.58 -2.49 21.34
CA LYS A 289 27.93 -2.97 21.70
C LYS A 289 28.40 -2.34 23.01
N LYS A 290 28.28 -1.02 23.15
CA LYS A 290 28.67 -0.30 24.38
C LYS A 290 27.87 -0.76 25.61
N ARG A 291 26.62 -1.19 25.42
CA ARG A 291 25.76 -1.73 26.48
C ARG A 291 26.05 -3.19 26.84
N GLY A 292 27.07 -3.82 26.24
CA GLY A 292 27.42 -5.21 26.52
C GLY A 292 26.41 -6.22 25.97
N LEU A 293 25.40 -5.79 25.21
CA LEU A 293 24.45 -6.69 24.55
C LEU A 293 25.12 -7.48 23.41
N PHE A 294 26.25 -6.98 22.90
CA PHE A 294 27.11 -7.66 21.94
C PHE A 294 28.60 -7.40 22.26
N PRO A 295 29.19 -8.04 23.29
CA PRO A 295 30.62 -7.94 23.54
C PRO A 295 31.42 -8.60 22.40
N TYR A 296 32.68 -8.23 22.22
CA TYR A 296 33.61 -8.61 21.14
C TYR A 296 33.38 -10.01 20.51
N GLY A 297 33.39 -10.09 19.16
CA GLY A 297 33.06 -11.31 18.38
C GLY A 297 31.59 -11.38 17.86
N GLU A 298 30.98 -10.19 17.83
CA GLU A 298 29.59 -9.69 17.73
C GLU A 298 28.44 -10.46 17.05
N PHE A 299 28.67 -11.61 16.39
CA PHE A 299 27.58 -12.45 15.84
C PHE A 299 28.00 -13.92 15.76
N ARG A 300 29.29 -14.16 15.48
CA ARG A 300 29.94 -15.47 15.60
C ARG A 300 29.66 -16.09 16.96
N ASN A 301 29.85 -15.33 18.03
CA ASN A 301 29.68 -15.83 19.38
C ASN A 301 28.21 -16.06 19.74
N LEU A 302 27.29 -15.18 19.33
CA LEU A 302 25.86 -15.39 19.59
C LEU A 302 25.29 -16.60 18.84
N LEU A 303 25.55 -16.70 17.53
CA LEU A 303 25.17 -17.87 16.75
C LEU A 303 25.84 -19.12 17.29
N LYS A 304 27.14 -19.07 17.66
CA LYS A 304 27.84 -20.19 18.29
C LYS A 304 27.20 -20.58 19.63
N THR A 305 26.84 -19.62 20.48
CA THR A 305 26.19 -19.90 21.78
C THR A 305 24.80 -20.52 21.59
N ILE A 306 23.97 -19.99 20.68
CA ILE A 306 22.66 -20.58 20.37
C ILE A 306 22.85 -21.97 19.72
N TRP A 307 23.80 -22.10 18.81
CA TRP A 307 24.14 -23.34 18.12
C TRP A 307 24.57 -24.44 19.09
N LEU A 308 25.42 -24.09 20.06
CA LEU A 308 25.91 -25.00 21.09
C LEU A 308 24.83 -25.47 22.06
N LYS A 309 23.66 -24.79 22.14
CA LYS A 309 22.52 -25.25 22.94
C LYS A 309 21.75 -26.41 22.29
N PHE A 310 21.95 -26.69 21.01
CA PHE A 310 21.30 -27.82 20.35
C PHE A 310 22.05 -29.14 20.61
N PRO A 311 21.35 -30.29 20.72
CA PRO A 311 21.96 -31.62 20.76
C PRO A 311 22.96 -31.83 19.61
N VAL A 312 24.03 -32.61 19.84
CA VAL A 312 25.10 -32.84 18.85
C VAL A 312 24.55 -33.40 17.53
N THR A 313 23.66 -34.38 17.60
CA THR A 313 23.00 -35.00 16.44
C THR A 313 22.19 -33.98 15.63
N LEU A 314 21.42 -33.14 16.33
CA LEU A 314 20.63 -32.07 15.70
C LEU A 314 21.53 -31.01 15.06
N ARG A 315 22.67 -30.68 15.68
CA ARG A 315 23.66 -29.77 15.09
C ARG A 315 24.22 -30.31 13.78
N PHE A 316 24.62 -31.58 13.70
CA PHE A 316 25.16 -32.14 12.45
C PHE A 316 24.13 -32.16 11.33
N LEU A 317 22.90 -32.60 11.61
CA LEU A 317 21.81 -32.59 10.64
C LEU A 317 21.51 -31.16 10.17
N LEU A 318 21.27 -30.22 11.10
CA LEU A 318 20.98 -28.83 10.76
C LEU A 318 22.16 -28.16 10.05
N ALA A 319 23.41 -28.50 10.37
CA ALA A 319 24.58 -27.92 9.72
C ALA A 319 24.62 -28.29 8.24
N GLU A 320 24.42 -29.56 7.92
CA GLU A 320 24.43 -30.02 6.54
C GLU A 320 23.37 -29.30 5.69
N TYR A 321 22.12 -29.25 6.18
CA TYR A 321 21.04 -28.54 5.50
C TYR A 321 21.29 -27.04 5.43
N PHE A 322 21.80 -26.43 6.51
CA PHE A 322 22.13 -25.01 6.56
C PHE A 322 23.22 -24.64 5.56
N PHE A 323 24.30 -25.41 5.48
CA PHE A 323 25.38 -25.15 4.53
C PHE A 323 24.93 -25.39 3.09
N LYS A 324 24.11 -26.41 2.81
CA LYS A 324 23.49 -26.60 1.49
C LYS A 324 22.61 -25.39 1.11
N LEU A 325 21.74 -24.94 2.01
CA LEU A 325 20.90 -23.77 1.80
C LEU A 325 21.73 -22.50 1.58
N LEU A 326 22.74 -22.27 2.43
CA LEU A 326 23.63 -21.11 2.32
C LEU A 326 24.39 -21.11 1.00
N HIS A 327 24.88 -22.27 0.55
CA HIS A 327 25.54 -22.43 -0.74
C HIS A 327 24.61 -22.07 -1.90
N ILE A 328 23.36 -22.55 -1.86
CA ILE A 328 22.33 -22.21 -2.87
C ILE A 328 22.03 -20.71 -2.88
N LEU A 329 21.90 -20.08 -1.70
CA LEU A 329 21.58 -18.66 -1.58
C LEU A 329 22.76 -17.74 -1.94
N GLU A 330 23.98 -18.14 -1.63
CA GLU A 330 25.21 -17.40 -1.98
C GLU A 330 25.52 -17.51 -3.46
N LYS A 331 25.32 -18.69 -4.04
CA LYS A 331 25.54 -18.96 -5.46
C LYS A 331 24.23 -19.40 -6.10
N PRO A 332 23.26 -18.49 -6.30
CA PRO A 332 22.03 -18.80 -7.03
C PRO A 332 22.36 -19.42 -8.39
N ASN A 333 21.48 -20.27 -8.91
CA ASN A 333 21.69 -20.95 -10.18
C ASN A 333 22.13 -19.99 -11.31
N ALA A 334 22.83 -20.54 -12.32
CA ALA A 334 23.39 -19.74 -13.41
C ALA A 334 22.34 -18.88 -14.13
N TRP A 335 21.12 -19.41 -14.28
CA TRP A 335 19.98 -18.69 -14.85
C TRP A 335 19.60 -17.45 -14.02
N GLY A 336 19.41 -17.59 -12.70
CA GLY A 336 19.08 -16.48 -11.82
C GLY A 336 20.13 -15.38 -11.82
N ARG A 337 21.43 -15.74 -11.79
CA ARG A 337 22.52 -14.75 -11.88
C ARG A 337 22.53 -14.01 -13.22
N ARG A 338 22.26 -14.71 -14.33
CA ARG A 338 22.16 -14.10 -15.67
C ARG A 338 21.01 -13.10 -15.72
N SER A 339 19.83 -13.48 -15.22
CA SER A 339 18.66 -12.61 -15.14
C SER A 339 18.92 -11.37 -14.28
N GLU A 340 19.49 -11.54 -13.09
CA GLU A 340 19.81 -10.42 -12.19
C GLU A 340 20.82 -9.45 -12.81
N SER A 341 21.87 -9.98 -13.46
CA SER A 341 22.88 -9.17 -14.15
C SER A 341 22.27 -8.39 -15.32
N ALA A 342 21.43 -9.03 -16.14
CA ALA A 342 20.75 -8.39 -17.26
C ALA A 342 19.81 -7.26 -16.78
N ILE A 343 19.00 -7.51 -15.74
CA ILE A 343 18.10 -6.51 -15.16
C ILE A 343 18.90 -5.36 -14.53
N SER A 344 20.00 -5.65 -13.84
CA SER A 344 20.87 -4.63 -13.25
C SER A 344 21.52 -3.74 -14.31
N ALA A 345 21.99 -4.33 -15.42
CA ALA A 345 22.52 -3.59 -16.55
C ALA A 345 21.45 -2.70 -17.21
N PHE A 346 20.25 -3.24 -17.44
CA PHE A 346 19.11 -2.49 -17.98
C PHE A 346 18.75 -1.30 -17.09
N THR A 347 18.52 -1.53 -15.80
CA THR A 347 18.12 -0.48 -14.84
C THR A 347 19.19 0.63 -14.76
N SER A 348 20.46 0.26 -14.76
CA SER A 348 21.58 1.23 -14.74
C SER A 348 21.64 2.06 -16.02
N LYS A 349 21.52 1.43 -17.19
CA LYS A 349 21.54 2.12 -18.49
C LYS A 349 20.32 3.05 -18.67
N PHE A 350 19.15 2.58 -18.25
CA PHE A 350 17.92 3.38 -18.28
C PHE A 350 18.02 4.59 -17.34
N ALA A 351 18.43 4.38 -16.08
CA ALA A 351 18.57 5.46 -15.11
C ALA A 351 19.59 6.51 -15.56
N LEU A 352 20.67 6.11 -16.23
CA LEU A 352 21.66 7.05 -16.78
C LEU A 352 21.07 7.93 -17.89
N ARG A 353 20.23 7.37 -18.77
CA ARG A 353 19.68 8.08 -19.93
C ARG A 353 18.42 8.88 -19.61
N PHE A 354 17.51 8.31 -18.83
CA PHE A 354 16.15 8.82 -18.63
C PHE A 354 15.79 9.06 -17.16
N GLY A 355 16.70 8.78 -16.22
CA GLY A 355 16.39 8.79 -14.78
C GLY A 355 15.84 10.11 -14.26
N THR A 356 16.38 11.25 -14.71
CA THR A 356 15.90 12.58 -14.29
C THR A 356 14.46 12.83 -14.74
N TRP A 357 14.14 12.50 -16.00
CA TRP A 357 12.79 12.65 -16.55
C TRP A 357 11.80 11.71 -15.87
N ALA A 358 12.18 10.43 -15.71
CA ALA A 358 11.36 9.45 -15.01
C ALA A 358 11.07 9.86 -13.57
N LEU A 359 12.06 10.41 -12.85
CA LEU A 359 11.88 10.94 -11.50
C LEU A 359 10.95 12.15 -11.48
N GLY A 360 11.11 13.09 -12.42
CA GLY A 360 10.24 14.25 -12.56
C GLY A 360 8.79 13.87 -12.82
N ILE A 361 8.56 12.94 -13.74
CA ILE A 361 7.23 12.39 -14.04
C ILE A 361 6.64 11.71 -12.80
N TYR A 362 7.42 10.90 -12.09
CA TYR A 362 6.97 10.23 -10.87
C TYR A 362 6.52 11.25 -9.81
N VAL A 363 7.34 12.27 -9.53
CA VAL A 363 7.01 13.33 -8.56
C VAL A 363 5.76 14.09 -9.00
N PHE A 364 5.66 14.45 -10.29
CA PHE A 364 4.48 15.11 -10.84
C PHE A 364 3.22 14.27 -10.61
N LEU A 365 3.25 12.98 -10.97
CA LEU A 365 2.12 12.08 -10.79
C LEU A 365 1.72 11.93 -9.31
N GLN A 366 2.70 11.81 -8.40
CA GLN A 366 2.43 11.68 -6.96
C GLN A 366 1.90 12.96 -6.31
N ILE A 367 2.00 14.11 -6.98
CA ILE A 367 1.38 15.38 -6.55
C ILE A 367 0.01 15.56 -7.22
N PHE A 368 -0.05 15.36 -8.53
CA PHE A 368 -1.26 15.60 -9.32
C PHE A 368 -2.37 14.60 -8.99
N LEU A 369 -2.04 13.30 -8.90
CA LEU A 369 -3.04 12.25 -8.75
C LEU A 369 -3.86 12.41 -7.46
N PRO A 370 -3.27 12.74 -6.29
CA PRO A 370 -4.06 13.06 -5.10
C PRO A 370 -4.95 14.29 -5.21
N LEU A 371 -4.50 15.32 -5.93
CA LEU A 371 -5.23 16.59 -6.08
C LEU A 371 -6.31 16.54 -7.17
N ARG A 372 -6.35 15.50 -8.01
CA ARG A 372 -7.28 15.43 -9.14
C ARG A 372 -8.76 15.49 -8.77
N HIS A 373 -9.12 15.22 -7.51
CA HIS A 373 -10.50 15.30 -7.05
C HIS A 373 -11.06 16.74 -7.16
N PHE A 374 -10.20 17.76 -7.16
CA PHE A 374 -10.59 19.16 -7.41
C PHE A 374 -11.07 19.43 -8.85
N LEU A 375 -10.85 18.50 -9.78
CA LEU A 375 -11.35 18.60 -11.16
C LEU A 375 -12.83 18.21 -11.28
N TYR A 376 -13.42 17.66 -10.22
CA TYR A 376 -14.82 17.24 -10.19
C TYR A 376 -15.63 18.16 -9.28
N PRO A 377 -16.84 18.57 -9.68
CA PRO A 377 -17.71 19.35 -8.83
C PRO A 377 -18.29 18.50 -7.68
N GLY A 378 -18.67 19.16 -6.59
CA GLY A 378 -19.35 18.56 -5.45
C GLY A 378 -18.42 17.99 -4.38
N ASN A 379 -19.01 17.30 -3.40
CA ASN A 379 -18.30 16.71 -2.29
C ASN A 379 -17.63 15.38 -2.71
N HIS A 380 -16.30 15.36 -2.85
CA HIS A 380 -15.55 14.16 -3.25
C HIS A 380 -15.62 13.00 -2.23
N LEU A 381 -15.96 13.26 -0.96
CA LEU A 381 -16.25 12.20 0.02
C LEU A 381 -17.58 11.48 -0.28
N TRP A 382 -18.48 12.17 -0.99
CA TRP A 382 -19.77 11.66 -1.41
C TRP A 382 -19.69 11.01 -2.79
N THR A 383 -19.19 11.72 -3.80
CA THR A 383 -19.14 11.23 -5.19
C THR A 383 -18.04 10.19 -5.43
N GLU A 384 -17.01 10.18 -4.60
CA GLU A 384 -15.80 9.36 -4.72
C GLU A 384 -15.02 9.54 -6.04
N GLN A 385 -15.34 10.57 -6.83
CA GLN A 385 -14.57 10.90 -8.03
C GLN A 385 -13.19 11.42 -7.62
N GLY A 386 -12.14 10.75 -8.11
CA GLY A 386 -10.77 11.05 -7.72
C GLY A 386 -10.32 10.47 -6.38
N PHE A 387 -11.13 9.64 -5.70
CA PHE A 387 -10.83 9.21 -4.32
C PHE A 387 -9.73 8.14 -4.20
N ARG A 388 -9.73 7.12 -5.07
CA ARG A 388 -8.68 6.09 -5.07
C ARG A 388 -7.33 6.69 -5.45
N PHE A 389 -6.23 6.13 -4.98
CA PHE A 389 -4.86 6.61 -5.25
C PHE A 389 -4.56 8.06 -4.79
N ALA A 390 -5.42 8.66 -3.96
CA ALA A 390 -5.26 10.03 -3.48
C ALA A 390 -4.80 10.14 -2.02
N TRP A 391 -4.45 9.02 -1.38
CA TRP A 391 -4.09 8.97 0.05
C TRP A 391 -5.21 9.42 0.99
N HIS A 392 -6.45 9.42 0.50
CA HIS A 392 -7.64 9.64 1.30
C HIS A 392 -7.83 8.45 2.24
N ILE A 393 -7.44 8.63 3.51
CA ILE A 393 -7.39 7.58 4.53
C ILE A 393 -8.23 8.01 5.72
N MET A 394 -9.16 7.15 6.12
CA MET A 394 -9.99 7.29 7.33
C MET A 394 -10.94 8.50 7.34
N LEU A 395 -11.39 8.97 6.16
CA LEU A 395 -12.24 10.16 6.02
C LEU A 395 -13.74 9.89 5.96
N ILE A 396 -14.12 8.65 5.69
CA ILE A 396 -15.51 8.30 5.38
C ILE A 396 -15.97 7.12 6.23
N GLN A 397 -17.15 7.26 6.81
CA GLN A 397 -18.03 6.16 7.17
C GLN A 397 -19.28 6.28 6.30
N LYS A 398 -19.36 5.43 5.29
CA LYS A 398 -20.42 5.47 4.28
C LYS A 398 -21.17 4.15 4.31
N ASN A 399 -22.51 4.21 4.40
CA ASN A 399 -23.36 3.02 4.32
C ASN A 399 -24.38 3.22 3.22
N GLY A 400 -24.50 2.23 2.34
CA GLY A 400 -25.40 2.26 1.19
C GLY A 400 -26.34 1.07 1.16
N ILE A 401 -27.56 1.31 0.70
CA ILE A 401 -28.55 0.28 0.33
C ILE A 401 -28.84 0.47 -1.16
N ALA A 402 -28.80 -0.62 -1.91
CA ALA A 402 -28.97 -0.60 -3.35
C ALA A 402 -29.95 -1.70 -3.80
N SER A 403 -30.84 -1.34 -4.71
CA SER A 403 -31.67 -2.27 -5.49
C SER A 403 -31.68 -1.86 -6.94
N PHE A 404 -31.78 -2.82 -7.85
CA PHE A 404 -31.73 -2.58 -9.29
C PHE A 404 -33.07 -2.96 -9.93
N ARG A 405 -33.52 -2.13 -10.86
CA ARG A 405 -34.72 -2.37 -11.66
C ARG A 405 -34.28 -2.71 -13.07
N VAL A 406 -34.52 -3.94 -13.48
CA VAL A 406 -34.17 -4.47 -14.80
C VAL A 406 -35.46 -4.54 -15.61
N THR A 407 -35.53 -3.75 -16.68
CA THR A 407 -36.75 -3.60 -17.50
C THR A 407 -36.47 -4.08 -18.91
N ASN A 408 -37.28 -5.03 -19.39
CA ASN A 408 -37.26 -5.43 -20.79
C ASN A 408 -38.01 -4.38 -21.62
N LEU A 409 -37.32 -3.74 -22.56
CA LEU A 409 -37.89 -2.62 -23.33
C LEU A 409 -38.91 -3.06 -24.37
N ARG A 410 -38.93 -4.35 -24.76
CA ARG A 410 -39.92 -4.90 -25.70
C ARG A 410 -41.21 -5.30 -24.99
N THR A 411 -41.12 -5.99 -23.84
CA THR A 411 -42.31 -6.50 -23.13
C THR A 411 -42.85 -5.53 -22.08
N GLY A 412 -42.02 -4.58 -21.62
CA GLY A 412 -42.33 -3.71 -20.47
C GLY A 412 -42.22 -4.40 -19.12
N GLU A 413 -41.85 -5.69 -19.08
CA GLU A 413 -41.69 -6.45 -17.85
C GLU A 413 -40.54 -5.88 -17.02
N THR A 414 -40.79 -5.68 -15.72
CA THR A 414 -39.82 -5.10 -14.79
C THR A 414 -39.55 -6.06 -13.65
N GLN A 415 -38.26 -6.39 -13.45
CA GLN A 415 -37.79 -7.20 -12.34
C GLN A 415 -36.95 -6.36 -11.37
N TYR A 416 -37.16 -6.57 -10.06
CA TYR A 416 -36.29 -6.01 -9.02
C TYR A 416 -35.23 -7.02 -8.61
N VAL A 417 -33.97 -6.60 -8.62
CA VAL A 417 -32.80 -7.43 -8.30
C VAL A 417 -32.06 -6.83 -7.11
N LEU A 418 -31.81 -7.68 -6.11
CA LEU A 418 -31.00 -7.35 -4.95
C LEU A 418 -29.53 -7.77 -5.18
N PRO A 419 -28.54 -6.96 -4.76
CA PRO A 419 -27.13 -7.29 -4.94
C PRO A 419 -26.70 -8.61 -4.28
N GLU A 420 -27.30 -8.97 -3.14
CA GLU A 420 -27.03 -10.22 -2.40
C GLU A 420 -27.24 -11.47 -3.25
N SER A 421 -28.05 -11.41 -4.31
CA SER A 421 -28.27 -12.53 -5.21
C SER A 421 -27.04 -12.90 -6.04
N TYR A 422 -26.05 -12.02 -6.14
CA TYR A 422 -24.88 -12.18 -7.00
C TYR A 422 -23.55 -11.87 -6.33
N LEU A 423 -23.54 -10.90 -5.42
CA LEU A 423 -22.32 -10.35 -4.84
C LEU A 423 -22.05 -10.92 -3.46
N THR A 424 -20.76 -11.10 -3.14
CA THR A 424 -20.34 -11.37 -1.77
C THR A 424 -20.61 -10.17 -0.85
N GLU A 425 -20.64 -10.37 0.47
CA GLU A 425 -20.87 -9.28 1.43
C GLU A 425 -19.88 -8.11 1.30
N LEU A 426 -18.61 -8.39 1.00
CA LEU A 426 -17.59 -7.36 0.75
C LEU A 426 -17.94 -6.55 -0.52
N GLN A 427 -18.21 -7.26 -1.61
CA GLN A 427 -18.55 -6.66 -2.90
C GLN A 427 -19.83 -5.83 -2.82
N LYS A 428 -20.86 -6.33 -2.15
CA LYS A 428 -22.09 -5.60 -1.89
C LYS A 428 -21.83 -4.30 -1.13
N THR A 429 -21.09 -4.39 -0.03
CA THR A 429 -20.78 -3.22 0.83
C THR A 429 -20.02 -2.14 0.06
N MET A 430 -19.03 -2.55 -0.74
CA MET A 430 -18.25 -1.63 -1.56
C MET A 430 -19.10 -1.07 -2.70
N MET A 431 -19.84 -1.91 -3.41
CA MET A 431 -20.67 -1.52 -4.54
C MET A 431 -21.76 -0.54 -4.12
N SER A 432 -22.46 -0.76 -3.00
CA SER A 432 -23.60 0.09 -2.60
C SER A 432 -23.23 1.54 -2.27
N THR A 433 -21.93 1.88 -2.23
CA THR A 433 -21.43 3.21 -1.93
C THR A 433 -20.60 3.83 -3.06
N GLN A 434 -20.16 3.05 -4.06
CA GLN A 434 -19.20 3.49 -5.07
C GLN A 434 -19.83 3.52 -6.47
N PRO A 435 -19.93 4.71 -7.12
CA PRO A 435 -20.63 4.84 -8.40
C PRO A 435 -20.11 3.92 -9.51
N ASP A 436 -18.78 3.83 -9.69
CA ASP A 436 -18.19 2.97 -10.72
C ASP A 436 -18.57 1.49 -10.53
N LEU A 437 -18.67 1.03 -9.28
CA LEU A 437 -19.09 -0.34 -8.99
C LEU A 437 -20.59 -0.52 -9.23
N ILE A 438 -21.43 0.46 -8.88
CA ILE A 438 -22.87 0.43 -9.18
C ILE A 438 -23.10 0.33 -10.70
N LEU A 439 -22.36 1.12 -11.48
CA LEU A 439 -22.43 1.11 -12.94
C LEU A 439 -22.02 -0.25 -13.52
N GLN A 440 -20.88 -0.80 -13.07
CA GLN A 440 -20.43 -2.13 -13.52
C GLN A 440 -21.42 -3.23 -13.19
N PHE A 441 -22.05 -3.19 -12.01
CA PHE A 441 -23.06 -4.17 -11.64
C PHE A 441 -24.35 -4.00 -12.46
N ALA A 442 -24.76 -2.77 -12.75
CA ALA A 442 -25.90 -2.51 -13.64
C ALA A 442 -25.65 -3.08 -15.04
N HIS A 443 -24.46 -2.85 -15.62
CA HIS A 443 -24.07 -3.44 -16.90
C HIS A 443 -24.05 -4.97 -16.85
N PHE A 444 -23.52 -5.57 -15.80
CA PHE A 444 -23.56 -7.02 -15.62
C PHE A 444 -24.99 -7.58 -15.63
N LEU A 445 -25.92 -6.94 -14.90
CA LEU A 445 -27.32 -7.37 -14.88
C LEU A 445 -27.99 -7.22 -16.25
N GLY A 446 -27.78 -6.09 -16.92
CA GLY A 446 -28.36 -5.83 -18.24
C GLY A 446 -27.84 -6.78 -19.31
N GLU A 447 -26.52 -7.00 -19.38
CA GLU A 447 -25.91 -7.92 -20.33
C GLU A 447 -26.34 -9.38 -20.09
N LYS A 448 -26.46 -9.77 -18.82
CA LYS A 448 -26.97 -11.10 -18.46
C LYS A 448 -28.40 -11.31 -18.95
N GLU A 449 -29.27 -10.33 -18.70
CA GLU A 449 -30.69 -10.41 -19.08
C GLU A 449 -30.89 -10.31 -20.59
N LYS A 450 -30.11 -9.45 -21.25
CA LYS A 450 -30.04 -9.33 -22.71
C LYS A 450 -29.59 -10.65 -23.35
N SER A 451 -28.57 -11.30 -22.79
CA SER A 451 -28.10 -12.61 -23.28
C SER A 451 -29.15 -13.72 -23.08
N ARG A 452 -30.01 -13.61 -22.07
CA ARG A 452 -31.08 -14.57 -21.77
C ARG A 452 -32.28 -14.42 -22.72
N THR A 453 -32.67 -13.19 -23.00
CA THR A 453 -33.93 -12.87 -23.71
C THR A 453 -33.73 -12.49 -25.18
N GLY A 454 -32.55 -11.99 -25.55
CA GLY A 454 -32.27 -11.37 -26.84
C GLY A 454 -32.81 -9.94 -26.98
N ASP A 455 -33.51 -9.42 -25.96
CA ASP A 455 -34.17 -8.12 -25.99
C ASP A 455 -33.27 -6.99 -25.46
N GLU A 456 -33.56 -5.75 -25.85
CA GLU A 456 -32.92 -4.59 -25.25
C GLU A 456 -33.40 -4.36 -23.81
N ILE A 457 -32.45 -4.18 -22.90
CA ILE A 457 -32.69 -4.09 -21.46
C ILE A 457 -32.29 -2.70 -20.96
N SER A 458 -33.13 -2.10 -20.13
CA SER A 458 -32.79 -0.92 -19.34
C SER A 458 -32.55 -1.31 -17.89
N VAL A 459 -31.53 -0.71 -17.28
CA VAL A 459 -31.23 -0.95 -15.86
C VAL A 459 -31.16 0.39 -15.12
N ASN A 460 -32.06 0.57 -14.16
CA ASN A 460 -32.05 1.69 -13.22
C ASN A 460 -31.60 1.22 -11.84
N ALA A 461 -31.01 2.12 -11.06
CA ALA A 461 -30.55 1.80 -9.71
C ALA A 461 -31.19 2.71 -8.67
N ASP A 462 -31.90 2.09 -7.73
CA ASP A 462 -32.48 2.73 -6.56
C ASP A 462 -31.47 2.60 -5.41
N VAL A 463 -30.56 3.58 -5.32
CA VAL A 463 -29.46 3.57 -4.34
C VAL A 463 -29.58 4.72 -3.38
N ARG A 464 -29.51 4.42 -2.08
CA ARG A 464 -29.49 5.42 -1.01
C ARG A 464 -28.26 5.27 -0.14
N VAL A 465 -27.64 6.39 0.19
CA VAL A 465 -26.38 6.42 0.93
C VAL A 465 -26.47 7.39 2.10
N SER A 466 -25.87 6.99 3.23
CA SER A 466 -25.53 7.85 4.35
C SER A 466 -24.02 8.05 4.40
N LEU A 467 -23.58 9.26 4.76
CA LEU A 467 -22.16 9.62 4.89
C LEU A 467 -21.94 10.28 6.25
N ASN A 468 -20.96 9.78 7.02
CA ASN A 468 -20.46 10.43 8.23
C ASN A 468 -21.55 10.79 9.25
N GLY A 469 -22.56 9.92 9.39
CA GLY A 469 -23.68 10.10 10.32
C GLY A 469 -24.82 10.99 9.81
N LYS A 470 -24.70 11.56 8.59
CA LYS A 470 -25.79 12.29 7.94
C LYS A 470 -26.91 11.34 7.50
N LYS A 471 -28.14 11.87 7.42
CA LYS A 471 -29.32 11.11 6.97
C LYS A 471 -29.11 10.54 5.57
N SER A 472 -29.66 9.35 5.33
CA SER A 472 -29.59 8.66 4.04
C SER A 472 -30.32 9.43 2.94
N ARG A 473 -29.66 9.68 1.81
CA ARG A 473 -30.18 10.37 0.63
C ARG A 473 -30.07 9.50 -0.61
N VAL A 474 -30.88 9.81 -1.63
CA VAL A 474 -30.74 9.19 -2.95
C VAL A 474 -29.36 9.53 -3.51
N PHE A 475 -28.63 8.52 -3.97
CA PHE A 475 -27.24 8.65 -4.39
C PHE A 475 -27.11 8.62 -5.92
N ILE A 476 -27.86 7.74 -6.57
CA ILE A 476 -27.91 7.59 -8.03
C ILE A 476 -29.27 8.07 -8.51
N ASP A 477 -29.32 8.78 -9.64
CA ASP A 477 -30.59 9.16 -10.27
C ASP A 477 -31.41 7.90 -10.61
N PRO A 478 -32.56 7.67 -9.94
CA PRO A 478 -33.35 6.45 -10.11
C PRO A 478 -34.02 6.36 -11.49
N ASN A 479 -34.09 7.48 -12.24
CA ASN A 479 -34.66 7.50 -13.59
C ASN A 479 -33.59 7.34 -14.68
N ARG A 480 -32.31 7.39 -14.31
CA ARG A 480 -31.21 7.23 -15.28
C ARG A 480 -31.06 5.76 -15.67
N ASP A 481 -31.13 5.49 -16.95
CA ASP A 481 -30.79 4.19 -17.52
C ASP A 481 -29.27 4.02 -17.56
N LEU A 482 -28.74 3.20 -16.65
CA LEU A 482 -27.30 2.98 -16.49
C LEU A 482 -26.70 2.18 -17.65
N MET A 483 -27.50 1.44 -18.42
CA MET A 483 -27.03 0.76 -19.64
C MET A 483 -26.54 1.74 -20.72
N LYS A 484 -27.04 2.98 -20.70
CA LYS A 484 -26.62 4.05 -21.61
C LYS A 484 -25.41 4.84 -21.12
N VAL A 485 -25.00 4.64 -19.88
CA VAL A 485 -23.87 5.33 -19.26
C VAL A 485 -22.59 4.55 -19.57
N LYS A 486 -21.55 5.26 -20.01
CA LYS A 486 -20.20 4.70 -20.20
C LYS A 486 -19.34 4.99 -18.98
N ASP A 487 -18.50 4.04 -18.60
CA ASP A 487 -17.47 4.28 -17.57
C ASP A 487 -16.32 5.09 -18.21
N ASP A 488 -15.93 6.18 -17.56
CA ASP A 488 -14.80 7.02 -17.94
C ASP A 488 -14.38 7.94 -16.77
N PHE A 489 -13.44 8.85 -17.03
CA PHE A 489 -12.94 9.82 -16.06
C PHE A 489 -13.71 11.14 -16.04
N SER A 490 -14.81 11.27 -16.79
CA SER A 490 -15.61 12.50 -16.85
C SER A 490 -16.47 12.69 -15.59
N TYR A 491 -17.08 13.86 -15.46
CA TYR A 491 -18.03 14.13 -14.39
C TYR A 491 -19.26 13.22 -14.52
N LYS A 492 -19.68 12.60 -13.42
CA LYS A 492 -20.81 11.66 -13.41
C LYS A 492 -22.09 12.42 -13.08
N ASP A 493 -22.77 12.91 -14.13
CA ASP A 493 -24.03 13.66 -14.05
C ASP A 493 -25.18 12.89 -13.35
N TRP A 494 -25.10 11.57 -13.35
CA TRP A 494 -26.06 10.64 -12.74
C TRP A 494 -25.81 10.33 -11.25
N VAL A 495 -24.74 10.87 -10.66
CA VAL A 495 -24.50 10.82 -9.21
C VAL A 495 -25.04 12.09 -8.57
N LEU A 496 -26.08 11.96 -7.77
CA LEU A 496 -26.76 13.11 -7.16
C LEU A 496 -25.92 13.72 -6.03
N THR A 497 -26.05 15.03 -5.81
CA THR A 497 -25.30 15.75 -4.77
C THR A 497 -25.77 15.44 -3.35
N ASP A 498 -24.89 15.64 -2.36
CA ASP A 498 -25.24 15.49 -0.93
C ASP A 498 -25.91 16.73 -0.33
N SER A 499 -25.96 17.84 -1.08
CA SER A 499 -26.70 19.07 -0.77
C SER A 499 -28.20 18.92 -1.04
N LYS A 500 -29.01 19.76 -0.38
CA LYS A 500 -30.45 19.87 -0.69
C LYS A 500 -30.64 20.70 -1.94
#